data_AF-A0A4S0UJN8-F1
#
_entry.id   AF-A0A4S0UJN8-F1
#
_cell.length_a   1.000
_cell.length_b   1.000
_cell.length_c   1.000
_cell.angle_alpha   90.00
_cell.angle_beta   90.00
_cell.angle_gamma   90.00
#
_symmetry.space_group_name_H-M   'P 1'
#
loop_
_entity.id
_entity.type
_entity.pdbx_description
1 polymer ?
#
loop_
_entity_poly.entity_id
_entity_poly.type
_entity_poly.pdbx_seq_one_letter_code
_entity_poly.pdbx_strand_id
1 'polypeptide(L)'
;AARDVADPTPGPEALAVAGGETERIYHCLDELEKDRAAAVRGAYLNGESYAELAERHKVPLNTMRTGLRRSLLKLRECLER
;
A
#
# COMPACT_ATOMS: atom_id res chain seq x y z
N ALA A 1 20.78 -22.40 34.53
CA ALA A 1 21.43 -21.89 33.30
C ALA A 1 20.40 -21.07 32.53
N ALA A 2 20.61 -19.76 32.40
CA ALA A 2 19.74 -18.90 31.63
C ALA A 2 19.99 -19.16 30.14
N ARG A 3 18.94 -19.48 29.38
CA ARG A 3 19.03 -19.66 27.93
C ARG A 3 19.09 -18.26 27.33
N ASP A 4 20.14 -18.00 26.57
CA ASP A 4 20.28 -16.82 25.72
C ASP A 4 19.18 -16.90 24.65
N VAL A 5 18.07 -16.21 24.90
CA VAL A 5 16.98 -16.07 23.94
C VAL A 5 17.25 -14.78 23.19
N ALA A 6 17.85 -14.90 22.00
CA ALA A 6 17.98 -13.78 21.09
C ALA A 6 16.57 -13.28 20.72
N ASP A 7 16.37 -11.97 20.84
CA ASP A 7 15.13 -11.33 20.47
C ASP A 7 14.95 -11.42 18.94
N PRO A 8 13.81 -11.94 18.43
CA PRO A 8 13.58 -12.09 17.00
C PRO A 8 13.26 -10.76 16.31
N THR A 9 13.13 -9.66 17.06
CA THR A 9 12.81 -8.35 16.51
C THR A 9 13.98 -7.86 15.64
N PRO A 10 13.71 -7.32 14.45
CA PRO A 10 14.75 -6.74 13.62
C PRO A 10 15.53 -5.67 14.41
N GLY A 11 16.85 -5.63 14.21
CA GLY A 11 17.69 -4.60 14.83
C GLY A 11 17.28 -3.18 14.43
N PRO A 12 17.77 -2.16 15.17
CA PRO A 12 17.36 -0.76 14.96
C PRO A 12 17.62 -0.26 13.54
N GLU A 13 18.68 -0.75 12.87
CA GLU A 13 18.96 -0.45 11.46
C GLU A 13 17.88 -0.97 10.51
N ALA A 14 17.42 -2.20 10.71
CA ALA A 14 16.41 -2.83 9.87
C ALA A 14 15.03 -2.18 10.07
N LEU A 15 14.72 -1.78 11.30
CA LEU A 15 13.52 -0.99 11.59
C LEU A 15 13.57 0.40 10.93
N ALA A 16 14.73 1.07 10.92
CA ALA A 16 14.88 2.36 10.26
C ALA A 16 14.72 2.27 8.74
N VAL A 17 15.28 1.23 8.11
CA VAL A 17 15.11 0.97 6.66
C VAL A 17 13.65 0.67 6.31
N ALA A 18 12.98 -0.18 7.09
CA ALA A 18 11.57 -0.50 6.89
C ALA A 18 10.65 0.72 7.06
N GLY A 19 10.96 1.60 8.01
CA GLY A 19 10.29 2.89 8.18
C GLY A 19 10.44 3.80 6.96
N GLY A 20 11.65 3.89 6.39
CA GLY A 20 11.90 4.69 5.19
C GLY A 20 11.16 4.19 3.95
N GLU A 21 11.08 2.87 3.75
CA GLU A 21 10.32 2.26 2.65
C GLU A 21 8.82 2.58 2.76
N THR A 22 8.29 2.47 3.98
CA THR A 22 6.88 2.75 4.28
C THR A 22 6.53 4.20 3.97
N GLU A 23 7.39 5.15 4.35
CA GLU A 23 7.20 6.57 4.09
C GLU A 23 7.23 6.90 2.59
N ARG A 24 8.12 6.28 1.80
CA ARG A 24 8.13 6.41 0.33
C ARG A 24 6.83 5.91 -0.30
N ILE A 25 6.30 4.78 0.16
CA ILE A 25 5.02 4.26 -0.33
C ILE A 25 3.88 5.22 -0.03
N TYR A 26 3.80 5.75 1.20
CA TYR A 26 2.76 6.72 1.55
C TYR A 26 2.87 8.02 0.75
N HIS A 27 4.09 8.51 0.52
CA HIS A 27 4.34 9.67 -0.33
C HIS A 27 3.86 9.42 -1.77
N CYS A 28 4.23 8.28 -2.37
CA CYS A 28 3.80 7.94 -3.73
C CYS A 28 2.28 7.70 -3.84
N LEU A 29 1.63 7.22 -2.77
CA LEU A 29 0.18 7.11 -2.71
C LEU A 29 -0.51 8.49 -2.62
N ASP A 30 0.15 9.51 -2.08
CA ASP A 30 -0.37 10.88 -2.02
C ASP A 30 -0.32 11.59 -3.38
N GLU A 31 0.60 11.18 -4.27
CA GLU A 31 0.63 11.65 -5.67
C GLU A 31 -0.57 11.13 -6.50
N LEU A 32 -1.28 10.12 -6.03
CA LEU A 32 -2.50 9.63 -6.66
C LEU A 32 -3.69 10.52 -6.32
N GLU A 33 -4.66 10.58 -7.23
CA GLU A 33 -5.97 11.17 -6.95
C GLU A 33 -6.58 10.53 -5.68
N LYS A 34 -7.11 11.34 -4.76
CA LYS A 34 -7.56 10.91 -3.42
C LYS A 34 -8.43 9.65 -3.45
N ASP A 35 -9.36 9.59 -4.40
CA ASP A 35 -10.28 8.49 -4.59
C ASP A 35 -9.56 7.18 -4.97
N ARG A 36 -8.55 7.29 -5.85
CA ARG A 36 -7.72 6.16 -6.27
C ARG A 36 -6.76 5.72 -5.18
N ALA A 37 -6.18 6.66 -4.45
CA ALA A 37 -5.35 6.36 -3.30
C ALA A 37 -6.15 5.57 -2.25
N ALA A 38 -7.38 6.01 -1.96
CA ALA A 38 -8.29 5.31 -1.05
C ALA A 38 -8.65 3.91 -1.57
N ALA A 39 -8.94 3.75 -2.86
CA ALA A 39 -9.24 2.45 -3.46
C ALA A 39 -8.04 1.48 -3.41
N VAL A 40 -6.82 1.96 -3.67
CA VAL A 40 -5.59 1.16 -3.58
C VAL A 40 -5.33 0.72 -2.13
N ARG A 41 -5.45 1.63 -1.16
CA ARG A 41 -5.33 1.29 0.27
C ARG A 41 -6.40 0.27 0.68
N GLY A 42 -7.64 0.48 0.25
CA GLY A 42 -8.74 -0.44 0.52
C GLY A 42 -8.44 -1.85 0.00
N ALA A 43 -8.01 -1.97 -1.25
CA ALA A 43 -7.71 -3.26 -1.87
C ALA A 43 -6.51 -3.98 -1.23
N TYR A 44 -5.41 -3.27 -0.99
CA TYR A 44 -4.11 -3.90 -0.68
C TYR A 44 -3.69 -3.80 0.78
N LEU A 45 -4.18 -2.82 1.54
CA LEU A 45 -3.88 -2.68 2.98
C LEU A 45 -5.03 -3.18 3.84
N ASN A 46 -6.27 -2.90 3.44
CA ASN A 46 -7.46 -3.28 4.21
C ASN A 46 -8.09 -4.61 3.77
N GLY A 47 -7.70 -5.14 2.60
CA GLY A 47 -8.22 -6.41 2.07
C GLY A 47 -9.66 -6.34 1.52
N GLU A 48 -10.14 -5.14 1.19
CA GLU A 48 -11.49 -4.93 0.64
C GLU A 48 -11.61 -5.53 -0.76
N SER A 49 -12.76 -6.13 -1.06
CA SER A 49 -12.99 -6.69 -2.39
C SER A 49 -13.18 -5.59 -3.43
N TYR A 50 -12.86 -5.89 -4.70
CA TYR A 50 -13.11 -4.94 -5.79
C TYR A 50 -14.59 -4.57 -5.95
N ALA A 51 -15.51 -5.44 -5.52
CA ALA A 51 -16.94 -5.17 -5.52
C ALA A 51 -17.31 -4.12 -4.46
N GLU A 52 -16.83 -4.27 -3.22
CA GLU A 52 -17.05 -3.29 -2.14
C GLU A 52 -16.47 -1.92 -2.47
N LEU A 53 -15.29 -1.90 -3.08
CA LEU A 53 -14.68 -0.68 -3.56
C LEU A 53 -15.49 -0.05 -4.71
N ALA A 54 -15.96 -0.84 -5.67
CA ALA A 54 -16.79 -0.36 -6.76
C ALA A 54 -18.09 0.29 -6.24
N GLU A 55 -18.73 -0.32 -5.23
CA GLU A 55 -19.93 0.20 -4.58
C GLU A 55 -19.65 1.51 -3.83
N ARG A 56 -18.60 1.54 -2.98
CA ARG A 56 -18.21 2.73 -2.19
C ARG A 56 -17.91 3.92 -3.11
N HIS A 57 -17.18 3.68 -4.18
CA HIS A 57 -16.73 4.70 -5.12
C HIS A 57 -17.77 4.99 -6.23
N LYS A 58 -18.91 4.29 -6.24
CA LYS A 58 -20.00 4.43 -7.22
C LYS A 58 -19.52 4.29 -8.66
N VAL A 59 -18.63 3.34 -8.92
CA VAL A 59 -18.10 3.04 -10.25
C VAL A 59 -18.38 1.59 -10.64
N PRO A 60 -18.49 1.26 -11.93
CA PRO A 60 -18.61 -0.13 -12.37
C PRO A 60 -17.39 -0.96 -11.94
N LEU A 61 -17.59 -2.25 -11.63
CA LEU A 61 -16.51 -3.17 -11.23
C LEU A 61 -15.32 -3.18 -12.21
N ASN A 62 -15.59 -3.18 -13.53
CA ASN A 62 -14.55 -3.12 -14.55
C ASN A 62 -13.79 -1.78 -14.55
N THR A 63 -14.46 -0.68 -14.22
CA THR A 63 -13.82 0.62 -14.03
C THR A 63 -12.93 0.60 -12.79
N MET A 64 -13.39 0.00 -11.69
CA MET A 64 -12.56 -0.17 -10.48
C MET A 64 -11.30 -0.99 -10.77
N ARG A 65 -11.42 -2.14 -11.43
CA ARG A 65 -10.26 -3.00 -11.80
C ARG A 65 -9.26 -2.27 -12.70
N THR A 66 -9.73 -1.57 -13.73
CA THR A 66 -8.86 -0.80 -14.63
C THR A 66 -8.29 0.47 -13.98
N GLY A 67 -9.02 1.09 -13.05
CA GLY A 67 -8.57 2.21 -12.23
C GLY A 67 -7.45 1.82 -11.27
N LEU A 68 -7.62 0.70 -10.56
CA LEU A 68 -6.60 0.12 -9.69
C LEU A 68 -5.34 -0.24 -10.48
N ARG A 69 -5.48 -0.94 -11.61
CA ARG A 69 -4.32 -1.28 -12.47
C ARG A 69 -3.52 -0.04 -12.90
N ARG A 70 -4.21 1.04 -13.32
CA ARG A 70 -3.55 2.30 -13.69
C ARG A 70 -2.89 2.99 -12.50
N SER A 71 -3.49 2.89 -11.32
CA SER A 71 -2.95 3.49 -10.10
C SER A 71 -1.70 2.75 -9.62
N LEU A 72 -1.67 1.42 -9.74
CA LEU A 72 -0.48 0.61 -9.46
C LEU A 72 0.67 0.91 -10.40
N LEU A 73 0.39 1.17 -11.69
CA LEU A 73 1.43 1.56 -12.64
C LEU A 73 2.09 2.87 -12.23
N LYS A 74 1.28 3.88 -11.89
CA LYS A 74 1.78 5.17 -11.37
C LYS A 74 2.55 5.01 -10.06
N LEU A 75 2.05 4.17 -9.16
CA LEU A 75 2.71 3.89 -7.89
C LEU A 75 4.10 3.28 -8.12
N ARG A 76 4.19 2.32 -9.05
CA ARG A 76 5.47 1.73 -9.47
C ARG A 76 6.40 2.79 -10.06
N GLU A 77 5.92 3.62 -10.99
CA GLU A 77 6.72 4.70 -11.58
C GLU A 77 7.25 5.67 -10.53
N CYS A 78 6.47 5.96 -9.48
CA CYS A 78 6.94 6.80 -8.37
C CYS A 78 8.01 6.12 -7.52
N LEU A 79 7.82 4.85 -7.16
CA LEU A 79 8.78 4.12 -6.32
C LEU A 79 10.11 3.83 -7.03
N GLU A 80 10.10 3.76 -8.36
CA GLU A 80 11.29 3.60 -9.21
C GLU A 80 12.05 4.92 -9.44
N ARG A 81 11.52 6.08 -9.00
CA ARG A 81 12.23 7.36 -8.96
C ARG A 81 13.09 7.48 -7.71
#